data_AF-A0A7V1MZ32-F1
#
_entry.id   AF-A0A7V1MZ32-F1
#
_cell.length_a   1.000
_cell.length_b   1.000
_cell.length_c   1.000
_cell.angle_alpha   90.00
_cell.angle_beta   90.00
_cell.angle_gamma   90.00
#
_symmetry.space_group_name_H-M   'P 1'
#
loop_
_entity.id
_entity.type
_entity.pdbx_description
1 polymer ?
#
loop_
_entity_poly.entity_id
_entity_poly.type
_entity_poly.pdbx_seq_one_letter_code
_entity_poly.pdbx_strand_id
1 'polypeptide(L)'
;KAVNDLFDGKSGEEFVAKLMSKSKFYTEDKWKKILDSKPEKFLKNKDLLLKTARVLMPQFNEASEAFNATGSERKDLEGKIAQQYFKYFGSDLPPDATFTLRISDGVVKGYKYNGTLAPYKTTFFGMYDKNYSFDHKYPWSLPDSWNYPPYELLQQPLDFVSTNDIVGGNSGSAIINKNKEVVGLIFDGNIESLPGNFIYDEEYNRAVSVHAGGIYAALKYIYHAKRLMEELAPNR
;
A
#
# COMPACT_ATOMS: atom_id res chain seq x y z
N LYS A 1 -10.13 -20.94 -24.06
CA LYS A 1 -11.36 -21.27 -24.83
C LYS A 1 -12.54 -20.40 -24.40
N ALA A 2 -13.06 -20.52 -23.18
CA ALA A 2 -14.24 -19.74 -22.77
C ALA A 2 -14.10 -18.20 -22.82
N VAL A 3 -12.91 -17.65 -22.54
CA VAL A 3 -12.64 -16.20 -22.72
C VAL A 3 -12.73 -15.82 -24.20
N ASN A 4 -12.18 -16.63 -25.10
CA ASN A 4 -12.26 -16.39 -26.55
C ASN A 4 -13.71 -16.54 -27.06
N ASP A 5 -14.47 -17.49 -26.50
CA ASP A 5 -15.88 -17.68 -26.82
C ASP A 5 -16.74 -16.49 -26.34
N LEU A 6 -16.39 -15.88 -25.20
CA LEU A 6 -17.02 -14.65 -24.70
C LEU A 6 -16.77 -13.45 -25.61
N PHE A 7 -15.56 -13.38 -26.19
CA PHE A 7 -15.18 -12.28 -27.06
C PHE A 7 -15.85 -12.36 -28.43
N ASP A 8 -16.36 -13.54 -28.84
CA ASP A 8 -17.14 -13.71 -30.07
C ASP A 8 -16.40 -13.16 -31.31
N GLY A 9 -15.10 -13.46 -31.39
CA GLY A 9 -14.22 -12.99 -32.47
C GLY A 9 -13.80 -11.52 -32.41
N LYS A 10 -14.18 -10.78 -31.36
CA LYS A 10 -13.78 -9.39 -31.11
C LYS A 10 -12.52 -9.27 -30.25
N SER A 11 -11.96 -8.06 -30.17
CA SER A 11 -10.89 -7.77 -29.21
C SER A 11 -11.43 -7.73 -27.76
N GLY A 12 -10.54 -7.91 -26.79
CA GLY A 12 -10.88 -7.77 -25.38
C GLY A 12 -11.36 -6.36 -25.04
N GLU A 13 -10.74 -5.32 -25.63
CA GLU A 13 -11.16 -3.93 -25.48
C GLU A 13 -12.57 -3.70 -26.01
N GLU A 14 -12.89 -4.22 -27.19
CA GLU A 14 -14.23 -4.10 -27.79
C GLU A 14 -15.30 -4.80 -26.93
N PHE A 15 -14.97 -5.97 -26.40
CA PHE A 15 -15.84 -6.70 -25.48
C PHE A 15 -16.08 -5.91 -24.19
N VAL A 16 -15.03 -5.37 -23.57
CA VAL A 16 -15.14 -4.56 -22.35
C VAL A 16 -15.93 -3.27 -22.61
N ALA A 17 -15.67 -2.56 -23.71
CA ALA A 17 -16.45 -1.37 -24.07
C ALA A 17 -17.95 -1.68 -24.23
N LYS A 18 -18.28 -2.83 -24.85
CA LYS A 18 -19.66 -3.33 -24.95
C LYS A 18 -20.23 -3.70 -23.57
N LEU A 19 -19.44 -4.35 -22.71
CA LEU A 19 -19.82 -4.73 -21.36
C LEU A 19 -20.20 -3.50 -20.52
N MET A 20 -19.31 -2.50 -20.50
CA MET A 20 -19.48 -1.25 -19.76
C MET A 20 -20.71 -0.46 -20.24
N SER A 21 -20.92 -0.39 -21.56
CA SER A 21 -22.04 0.37 -22.14
C SER A 21 -23.40 -0.33 -22.08
N LYS A 22 -23.44 -1.67 -22.05
CA LYS A 22 -24.68 -2.45 -22.12
C LYS A 22 -25.11 -3.06 -20.79
N SER A 23 -24.19 -3.31 -19.86
CA SER A 23 -24.55 -3.89 -18.57
C SER A 23 -25.20 -2.84 -17.68
N LYS A 24 -26.27 -3.26 -17.02
CA LYS A 24 -27.01 -2.47 -16.03
C LYS A 24 -26.24 -2.32 -14.71
N PHE A 25 -25.12 -3.04 -14.54
CA PHE A 25 -24.27 -2.96 -13.36
C PHE A 25 -23.40 -1.70 -13.31
N TYR A 26 -23.17 -1.04 -14.46
CA TYR A 26 -22.41 0.21 -14.53
C TYR A 26 -23.29 1.46 -14.54
N THR A 27 -24.59 1.32 -14.21
CA THR A 27 -25.52 2.43 -14.09
C THR A 27 -26.11 2.47 -12.69
N GLU A 28 -25.99 3.62 -12.02
CA GLU A 28 -26.09 3.80 -10.55
C GLU A 28 -27.36 3.21 -9.91
N ASP A 29 -28.46 3.07 -10.66
CA ASP A 29 -29.77 2.66 -10.12
C ASP A 29 -30.35 1.35 -10.68
N LYS A 30 -29.72 0.72 -11.67
CA LYS A 30 -30.31 -0.48 -12.33
C LYS A 30 -29.84 -1.79 -11.73
N TRP A 31 -28.66 -1.82 -11.11
CA TRP A 31 -28.08 -3.03 -10.52
C TRP A 31 -28.83 -3.49 -9.27
N LYS A 32 -29.29 -2.56 -8.42
CA LYS A 32 -30.08 -2.85 -7.21
C LYS A 32 -31.32 -3.68 -7.56
N LYS A 33 -32.09 -3.24 -8.57
CA LYS A 33 -33.27 -3.98 -9.07
C LYS A 33 -32.95 -5.39 -9.59
N ILE A 34 -31.72 -5.64 -10.04
CA ILE A 34 -31.28 -6.96 -10.47
C ILE A 34 -30.97 -7.82 -9.24
N LEU A 35 -30.23 -7.30 -8.26
CA LEU A 35 -29.89 -8.02 -7.04
C LEU A 35 -31.10 -8.29 -6.15
N ASP A 36 -32.04 -7.34 -6.06
CA ASP A 36 -33.28 -7.46 -5.29
C ASP A 36 -34.34 -8.36 -5.97
N SER A 37 -34.05 -8.85 -7.18
CA SER A 37 -34.98 -9.71 -7.90
C SER A 37 -35.01 -11.11 -7.29
N LYS A 38 -36.17 -11.78 -7.35
CA LYS A 38 -36.31 -13.18 -6.92
C LYS A 38 -35.23 -14.07 -7.57
N PRO A 39 -34.70 -15.09 -6.88
CA PRO A 39 -33.62 -15.94 -7.39
C PRO A 39 -33.85 -16.48 -8.81
N GLU A 40 -35.08 -16.88 -9.15
CA GLU A 40 -35.40 -17.41 -10.47
C GLU A 40 -35.29 -16.33 -11.57
N LYS A 41 -35.63 -15.09 -11.23
CA LYS A 41 -35.51 -13.93 -12.13
C LYS A 41 -34.05 -13.50 -12.27
N PHE A 42 -33.27 -13.55 -11.19
CA PHE A 42 -31.84 -13.28 -11.21
C PHE A 42 -31.10 -14.31 -12.07
N LEU A 43 -31.36 -15.61 -11.89
CA LEU A 43 -30.72 -16.69 -12.63
C LEU A 43 -31.02 -16.62 -14.14
N LYS A 44 -32.21 -16.16 -14.53
CA LYS A 44 -32.59 -15.97 -15.95
C LYS A 44 -32.17 -14.61 -16.53
N ASN A 45 -31.59 -13.72 -15.73
CA ASN A 45 -31.24 -12.38 -16.18
C ASN A 45 -30.14 -12.43 -17.25
N LYS A 46 -30.41 -11.80 -18.40
CA LYS A 46 -29.55 -11.80 -19.59
C LYS A 46 -28.54 -10.65 -19.63
N ASP A 47 -28.38 -9.89 -18.55
CA ASP A 47 -27.37 -8.85 -18.43
C ASP A 47 -25.99 -9.38 -18.84
N LEU A 48 -25.25 -8.57 -19.59
CA LEU A 48 -23.99 -9.01 -20.19
C LEU A 48 -22.92 -9.33 -19.12
N LEU A 49 -22.92 -8.63 -17.98
CA LEU A 49 -22.02 -8.94 -16.87
C LEU A 49 -22.37 -10.26 -16.21
N LEU A 50 -23.66 -10.53 -15.97
CA LEU A 50 -24.10 -11.81 -15.41
C LEU A 50 -23.82 -12.98 -16.36
N LYS A 51 -23.99 -12.79 -17.67
CA LYS A 51 -23.59 -13.80 -18.66
C LYS A 51 -22.10 -14.08 -18.61
N THR A 52 -21.28 -13.03 -18.53
CA THR A 52 -19.82 -13.15 -18.43
C THR A 52 -19.43 -13.90 -17.16
N ALA A 53 -20.01 -13.53 -16.01
CA ALA A 53 -19.78 -14.20 -14.74
C ALA A 53 -20.17 -15.68 -14.79
N ARG A 54 -21.30 -16.05 -15.41
CA ARG A 54 -21.70 -17.47 -15.56
C ARG A 54 -20.73 -18.30 -16.38
N VAL A 55 -19.97 -17.68 -17.28
CA VAL A 55 -18.95 -18.38 -18.07
C VAL A 55 -17.62 -18.46 -17.32
N LEU A 56 -17.20 -17.39 -16.63
CA LEU A 56 -15.91 -17.32 -15.96
C LEU A 56 -15.90 -17.96 -14.57
N MET A 57 -16.98 -17.83 -13.79
CA MET A 57 -17.03 -18.32 -12.40
C MET A 57 -16.82 -19.83 -12.28
N PRO A 58 -17.38 -20.71 -13.13
CA PRO A 58 -17.10 -22.14 -13.05
C PRO A 58 -15.62 -22.45 -13.24
N GLN A 59 -14.94 -21.75 -14.15
CA GLN A 59 -13.51 -21.96 -14.42
C GLN A 59 -12.64 -21.44 -13.28
N PHE A 60 -13.00 -20.29 -12.72
CA PHE A 60 -12.36 -19.77 -11.51
C PHE A 60 -12.52 -20.74 -10.34
N ASN A 61 -13.73 -21.28 -10.14
CA ASN A 61 -14.00 -22.24 -9.08
C ASN A 61 -13.21 -23.54 -9.28
N GLU A 62 -13.17 -24.09 -10.51
CA GLU A 62 -12.38 -25.29 -10.83
C GLU A 62 -10.89 -25.07 -10.55
N ALA A 63 -10.33 -23.92 -10.98
CA ALA A 63 -8.94 -23.58 -10.69
C ALA A 63 -8.67 -23.37 -9.19
N SER A 64 -9.60 -22.72 -8.49
CA SER A 64 -9.54 -22.51 -7.03
C SER A 64 -9.61 -23.84 -6.27
N GLU A 65 -10.51 -24.75 -6.66
CA GLU A 65 -10.63 -26.08 -6.10
C GLU A 65 -9.36 -26.91 -6.33
N ALA A 66 -8.81 -26.89 -7.55
CA ALA A 66 -7.55 -27.58 -7.88
C ALA A 66 -6.38 -27.04 -7.04
N PHE A 67 -6.29 -25.72 -6.84
CA PHE A 67 -5.30 -25.12 -5.96
C PHE A 67 -5.52 -25.53 -4.50
N ASN A 68 -6.75 -25.43 -4.00
CA ASN A 68 -7.09 -25.71 -2.60
C ASN A 68 -6.97 -27.20 -2.24
N ALA A 69 -7.15 -28.11 -3.19
CA ALA A 69 -7.04 -29.55 -2.99
C ALA A 69 -5.68 -29.98 -2.41
N THR A 70 -4.61 -29.24 -2.70
CA THR A 70 -3.25 -29.48 -2.17
C THR A 70 -2.88 -28.55 -1.02
N GLY A 71 -3.79 -27.68 -0.57
CA GLY A 71 -3.48 -26.62 0.39
C GLY A 71 -3.05 -27.16 1.76
N SER A 72 -3.71 -28.21 2.28
CA SER A 72 -3.34 -28.81 3.56
C SER A 72 -1.97 -29.49 3.50
N GLU A 73 -1.73 -30.27 2.44
CA GLU A 73 -0.46 -30.98 2.25
C GLU A 73 0.72 -30.00 2.09
N ARG A 74 0.52 -28.91 1.33
CA ARG A 74 1.53 -27.85 1.20
C ARG A 74 1.88 -27.23 2.54
N LYS A 75 0.89 -26.87 3.35
CA LYS A 75 1.12 -26.31 4.70
C LYS A 75 1.85 -27.28 5.61
N ASP A 76 1.52 -28.57 5.56
CA ASP A 76 2.21 -29.59 6.35
C ASP A 76 3.67 -29.75 5.94
N LEU A 77 3.97 -29.70 4.64
CA LEU A 77 5.33 -29.76 4.11
C LEU A 77 6.12 -28.49 4.42
N GLU A 78 5.53 -27.31 4.26
CA GLU A 78 6.10 -26.02 4.65
C GLU A 78 6.44 -26.01 6.16
N GLY A 79 5.53 -26.51 6.99
CA GLY A 79 5.75 -26.65 8.44
C GLY A 79 6.94 -27.56 8.77
N LYS A 80 7.12 -28.67 8.04
CA LYS A 80 8.31 -29.54 8.20
C LYS A 80 9.59 -28.82 7.82
N ILE A 81 9.61 -28.06 6.74
CA ILE A 81 10.78 -27.26 6.33
C ILE A 81 11.10 -26.21 7.39
N ALA A 82 10.10 -25.45 7.85
CA ALA A 82 10.26 -24.44 8.88
C ALA A 82 10.79 -25.03 10.20
N GLN A 83 10.33 -26.21 10.61
CA GLN A 83 10.86 -26.91 11.78
C GLN A 83 12.32 -27.33 11.62
N GLN A 84 12.76 -27.79 10.44
CA GLN A 84 14.16 -28.10 10.22
C GLN A 84 15.03 -26.84 10.22
N TYR A 85 14.53 -25.75 9.63
CA TYR A 85 15.20 -24.46 9.65
C TYR A 85 15.37 -23.94 11.08
N PHE A 86 14.30 -23.96 11.87
CA PHE A 86 14.32 -23.56 13.28
C PHE A 86 15.25 -24.42 14.14
N LYS A 87 15.36 -25.73 13.88
CA LYS A 87 16.32 -26.59 14.59
C LYS A 87 17.78 -26.18 14.36
N TYR A 88 18.10 -25.62 13.19
CA TYR A 88 19.46 -25.25 12.83
C TYR A 88 19.79 -23.80 13.19
N PHE A 89 18.88 -22.86 12.90
CA PHE A 89 19.08 -21.41 13.08
C PHE A 89 18.42 -20.85 14.36
N GLY A 90 17.62 -21.65 15.08
CA GLY A 90 16.93 -21.20 16.27
C GLY A 90 16.06 -19.96 16.03
N SER A 91 16.18 -18.98 16.91
CA SER A 91 15.49 -17.69 16.85
C SER A 91 16.25 -16.61 16.10
N ASP A 92 17.37 -16.94 15.45
CA ASP A 92 18.19 -15.95 14.75
C ASP A 92 17.49 -15.43 13.48
N LEU A 93 16.56 -16.22 12.92
CA LEU A 93 15.65 -15.77 11.88
C LEU A 93 14.23 -15.61 12.45
N PRO A 94 13.62 -14.41 12.37
CA PRO A 94 12.23 -14.23 12.77
C PRO A 94 11.29 -15.00 11.82
N PRO A 95 10.11 -15.44 12.30
CA PRO A 95 9.11 -16.05 11.42
C PRO A 95 8.55 -15.03 10.42
N ASP A 96 8.09 -15.50 9.26
CA ASP A 96 7.44 -14.67 8.24
C ASP A 96 6.27 -13.85 8.78
N ALA A 97 5.97 -12.71 8.16
CA ALA A 97 4.86 -11.85 8.54
C ALA A 97 3.50 -12.55 8.29
N THR A 98 2.65 -12.58 9.32
CA THR A 98 1.34 -13.27 9.28
C THR A 98 0.19 -12.38 9.75
N PHE A 99 0.28 -11.05 9.52
CA PHE A 99 -0.66 -10.05 10.06
C PHE A 99 -0.79 -10.05 11.59
N THR A 100 0.22 -10.55 12.29
CA THR A 100 0.36 -10.46 13.75
C THR A 100 1.31 -9.33 14.12
N LEU A 101 1.21 -8.79 15.34
CA LEU A 101 2.15 -7.78 15.83
C LEU A 101 3.61 -8.27 15.75
N ARG A 102 4.50 -7.40 15.25
CA ARG A 102 5.95 -7.58 15.20
C ARG A 102 6.66 -6.30 15.64
N ILE A 103 7.90 -6.43 16.08
CA ILE A 103 8.79 -5.32 16.39
C ILE A 103 10.04 -5.51 15.53
N SER A 104 10.43 -4.46 14.79
CA SER A 104 11.70 -4.37 14.10
C SER A 104 12.43 -3.16 14.65
N ASP A 105 13.66 -3.33 15.12
CA ASP A 105 14.54 -2.25 15.50
C ASP A 105 15.40 -1.80 14.31
N GLY A 106 16.09 -0.67 14.48
CA GLY A 106 16.88 -0.10 13.42
C GLY A 106 17.45 1.26 13.79
N VAL A 107 18.16 1.86 12.84
CA VAL A 107 18.78 3.17 12.99
C VAL A 107 18.40 4.09 11.84
N VAL A 108 18.28 5.37 12.12
CA VAL A 108 18.09 6.41 11.10
C VAL A 108 19.40 6.56 10.33
N LYS A 109 19.39 6.20 9.04
CA LYS A 109 20.60 6.09 8.23
C LYS A 109 20.29 6.36 6.76
N GLY A 110 21.05 7.27 6.15
CA GLY A 110 21.01 7.49 4.70
C GLY A 110 21.46 6.25 3.91
N TYR A 111 21.37 6.32 2.59
CA TYR A 111 21.79 5.24 1.71
C TYR A 111 22.23 5.77 0.35
N LYS A 112 23.05 5.01 -0.36
CA LYS A 112 23.43 5.36 -1.74
C LYS A 112 22.29 4.97 -2.66
N TYR A 113 21.97 5.83 -3.62
CA TYR A 113 20.97 5.55 -4.65
C TYR A 113 21.33 6.29 -5.94
N ASN A 114 21.16 5.65 -7.09
CA ASN A 114 21.34 6.27 -8.42
C ASN A 114 22.59 7.16 -8.57
N GLY A 115 23.75 6.71 -8.09
CA GLY A 115 25.01 7.46 -8.18
C GLY A 115 25.14 8.66 -7.25
N THR A 116 24.21 8.83 -6.30
CA THR A 116 24.23 9.87 -5.27
C THR A 116 23.98 9.27 -3.87
N LEU A 117 23.90 10.13 -2.86
CA LEU A 117 23.62 9.79 -1.47
C LEU A 117 22.27 10.40 -1.05
N ALA A 118 21.35 9.57 -0.59
CA ALA A 118 20.15 10.01 0.10
C ALA A 118 20.52 10.40 1.53
N PRO A 119 20.24 11.64 1.96
CA PRO A 119 20.32 11.97 3.38
C PRO A 119 19.29 11.14 4.15
N TYR A 120 19.48 11.01 5.47
CA TYR A 120 18.52 10.27 6.28
C TYR A 120 17.16 10.99 6.41
N LYS A 121 17.08 12.30 6.12
CA LYS A 121 15.86 13.10 6.23
C LYS A 121 15.72 14.06 5.06
N THR A 122 14.47 14.40 4.74
CA THR A 122 14.08 15.47 3.83
C THR A 122 13.44 16.62 4.60
N THR A 123 13.19 17.74 3.93
CA THR A 123 12.51 18.91 4.49
C THR A 123 11.40 19.38 3.57
N PHE A 124 10.48 20.21 4.08
CA PHE A 124 9.46 20.84 3.24
C PHE A 124 10.07 21.70 2.14
N PHE A 125 11.24 22.31 2.36
CA PHE A 125 11.97 23.01 1.29
C PHE A 125 12.16 22.13 0.04
N GLY A 126 12.62 20.89 0.20
CA GLY A 126 12.80 19.96 -0.92
C GLY A 126 11.48 19.55 -1.59
N MET A 127 10.38 19.51 -0.84
CA MET A 127 9.05 19.27 -1.41
C MET A 127 8.59 20.45 -2.29
N TYR A 128 8.76 21.69 -1.81
CA TYR A 128 8.43 22.88 -2.60
C TYR A 128 9.34 23.02 -3.82
N ASP A 129 10.64 22.70 -3.70
CA ASP A 129 11.56 22.65 -4.84
C ASP A 129 11.03 21.75 -5.96
N LYS A 130 10.49 20.57 -5.64
CA LYS A 130 9.83 19.71 -6.63
C LYS A 130 8.56 20.34 -7.21
N ASN A 131 7.70 20.94 -6.40
CA ASN A 131 6.51 21.63 -6.92
C ASN A 131 6.88 22.71 -7.97
N TYR A 132 7.90 23.53 -7.69
CA TYR A 132 8.37 24.56 -8.62
C TYR A 132 9.13 23.98 -9.83
N SER A 133 10.01 23.00 -9.62
CA SER A 133 10.81 22.37 -10.70
C SER A 133 9.97 21.60 -11.71
N PHE A 134 8.73 21.27 -11.35
CA PHE A 134 7.76 20.60 -12.22
C PHE A 134 6.58 21.50 -12.61
N ASP A 135 6.77 22.82 -12.61
CA ASP A 135 5.80 23.83 -13.07
C ASP A 135 4.40 23.72 -12.43
N HIS A 136 4.33 23.30 -11.15
CA HIS A 136 3.06 23.09 -10.45
C HIS A 136 2.12 22.08 -11.12
N LYS A 137 2.63 21.14 -11.90
CA LYS A 137 1.83 20.11 -12.59
C LYS A 137 1.80 18.81 -11.82
N TYR A 138 0.68 18.08 -11.97
CA TYR A 138 0.56 16.71 -11.45
C TYR A 138 1.74 15.84 -11.93
N PRO A 139 2.36 15.02 -11.05
CA PRO A 139 1.97 14.70 -9.67
C PRO A 139 2.54 15.64 -8.58
N TRP A 140 3.23 16.73 -8.94
CA TRP A 140 3.89 17.64 -7.99
C TRP A 140 3.10 18.92 -7.66
N SER A 141 1.94 19.11 -8.28
CA SER A 141 1.01 20.19 -7.98
C SER A 141 0.56 20.15 -6.51
N LEU A 142 0.61 21.29 -5.82
CA LEU A 142 0.10 21.42 -4.44
C LEU A 142 -1.28 22.12 -4.41
N PRO A 143 -2.16 21.78 -3.46
CA PRO A 143 -3.41 22.51 -3.24
C PRO A 143 -3.16 23.96 -2.78
N ASP A 144 -4.14 24.83 -2.96
CA ASP A 144 -4.01 26.27 -2.63
C ASP A 144 -3.61 26.55 -1.17
N SER A 145 -4.05 25.71 -0.22
CA SER A 145 -3.69 25.86 1.21
C SER A 145 -2.19 25.70 1.49
N TRP A 146 -1.43 25.18 0.53
CA TRP A 146 0.01 25.02 0.61
C TRP A 146 0.77 26.16 -0.06
N ASN A 147 0.09 27.13 -0.67
CA ASN A 147 0.76 28.28 -1.27
C ASN A 147 1.32 29.21 -0.19
N TYR A 148 2.45 29.87 -0.50
CA TYR A 148 3.11 30.85 0.36
C TYR A 148 3.51 30.33 1.75
N PRO A 149 4.30 29.24 1.84
CA PRO A 149 4.74 28.69 3.11
C PRO A 149 5.58 29.70 3.90
N PRO A 150 5.42 29.79 5.23
CA PRO A 150 6.32 30.56 6.07
C PRO A 150 7.71 29.92 6.08
N TYR A 151 8.75 30.73 6.29
CA TYR A 151 10.14 30.26 6.27
C TYR A 151 10.41 29.17 7.32
N GLU A 152 9.74 29.23 8.47
CA GLU A 152 9.84 28.25 9.54
C GLU A 152 9.38 26.87 9.10
N LEU A 153 8.35 26.77 8.23
CA LEU A 153 7.85 25.50 7.68
C LEU A 153 8.90 24.88 6.76
N LEU A 154 9.54 25.68 5.91
CA LEU A 154 10.51 25.19 4.93
C LEU A 154 11.69 24.44 5.57
N GLN A 155 12.07 24.82 6.79
CA GLN A 155 13.14 24.18 7.56
C GLN A 155 12.70 22.93 8.32
N GLN A 156 11.39 22.65 8.43
CA GLN A 156 10.91 21.48 9.15
C GLN A 156 11.23 20.19 8.40
N PRO A 157 11.51 19.09 9.11
CA PRO A 157 11.64 17.78 8.49
C PRO A 157 10.31 17.35 7.89
N LEU A 158 10.34 16.70 6.73
CA LEU A 158 9.16 16.11 6.11
C LEU A 158 9.16 14.61 6.35
N ASP A 159 10.07 13.89 5.68
CA ASP A 159 10.23 12.44 5.79
C ASP A 159 11.64 12.08 6.26
N PHE A 160 11.80 10.83 6.67
CA PHE A 160 13.10 10.25 7.00
C PHE A 160 13.13 8.76 6.71
N VAL A 161 14.35 8.23 6.65
CA VAL A 161 14.62 6.82 6.37
C VAL A 161 15.36 6.13 7.51
N SER A 162 15.06 4.86 7.73
CA SER A 162 15.70 4.01 8.73
C SER A 162 15.90 2.59 8.23
N THR A 163 16.74 1.83 8.94
CA THR A 163 17.01 0.41 8.65
C THR A 163 15.97 -0.54 9.28
N ASN A 164 14.77 -0.07 9.62
CA ASN A 164 13.73 -0.97 10.08
C ASN A 164 13.31 -1.89 8.93
N ASP A 165 13.11 -3.17 9.22
CA ASP A 165 12.61 -4.15 8.27
C ASP A 165 11.08 -4.13 8.28
N ILE A 166 10.51 -3.78 7.13
CA ILE A 166 9.07 -3.57 6.95
C ILE A 166 8.58 -4.28 5.69
N VAL A 167 7.33 -4.70 5.71
CA VAL A 167 6.63 -5.27 4.55
C VAL A 167 5.21 -4.69 4.45
N GLY A 168 4.43 -5.15 3.47
CA GLY A 168 3.02 -4.78 3.36
C GLY A 168 2.24 -5.03 4.66
N GLY A 169 1.55 -4.01 5.15
CA GLY A 169 0.84 -4.02 6.44
C GLY A 169 1.47 -3.15 7.53
N ASN A 170 2.72 -2.70 7.35
CA ASN A 170 3.38 -1.80 8.30
C ASN A 170 2.98 -0.31 8.15
N SER A 171 2.29 0.10 7.09
CA SER A 171 1.86 1.49 6.92
C SER A 171 1.02 1.97 8.12
N GLY A 172 1.39 3.12 8.68
CA GLY A 172 0.83 3.68 9.92
C GLY A 172 1.54 3.23 11.20
N SER A 173 2.53 2.33 11.14
CA SER A 173 3.29 1.90 12.32
C SER A 173 4.08 3.05 12.92
N ALA A 174 4.03 3.21 14.24
CA ALA A 174 4.81 4.22 14.95
C ALA A 174 6.29 3.86 14.99
N ILE A 175 7.15 4.81 14.61
CA ILE A 175 8.59 4.77 14.93
C ILE A 175 8.76 5.34 16.33
N ILE A 176 9.36 4.53 17.22
CA ILE A 176 9.56 4.88 18.63
C ILE A 176 11.07 5.02 18.89
N ASN A 177 11.48 6.12 19.51
CA ASN A 177 12.89 6.33 19.87
C ASN A 177 13.26 5.65 21.21
N LYS A 178 14.55 5.72 21.60
CA LYS A 178 15.04 5.14 22.86
C LYS A 178 14.39 5.72 24.13
N ASN A 179 13.78 6.90 24.03
CA ASN A 179 13.05 7.56 25.12
C ASN A 179 11.55 7.19 25.14
N LYS A 180 11.11 6.25 24.29
CA LYS A 180 9.70 5.82 24.16
C LYS A 180 8.78 6.90 23.60
N GLU A 181 9.33 7.81 22.80
CA GLU A 181 8.57 8.87 22.13
C GLU A 181 8.28 8.48 20.68
N VAL A 182 7.09 8.82 20.18
CA VAL A 182 6.74 8.65 18.76
C VAL A 182 7.44 9.74 17.95
N VAL A 183 8.33 9.34 17.04
CA VAL A 183 9.12 10.26 16.21
C VAL A 183 8.75 10.24 14.73
N GLY A 184 7.88 9.33 14.32
CA GLY A 184 7.36 9.26 12.97
C GLY A 184 6.37 8.12 12.76
N LEU A 185 5.82 8.05 11.56
CA LEU A 185 4.93 6.98 11.12
C LEU A 185 5.46 6.40 9.81
N ILE A 186 5.60 5.08 9.75
CA ILE A 186 5.98 4.37 8.52
C ILE A 186 4.86 4.53 7.50
N PHE A 187 5.20 4.78 6.24
CA PHE A 187 4.22 4.76 5.16
C PHE A 187 4.68 3.95 3.94
N ASP A 188 5.98 3.79 3.71
CA ASP A 188 6.51 3.09 2.53
C ASP A 188 7.93 2.55 2.77
N GLY A 189 8.50 1.86 1.78
CA GLY A 189 9.91 1.53 1.65
C GLY A 189 10.54 2.20 0.42
N ASN A 190 11.88 2.20 0.33
CA ASN A 190 12.56 2.64 -0.89
C ASN A 190 12.49 1.57 -2.01
N ILE A 191 12.88 1.93 -3.23
CA ILE A 191 12.81 1.00 -4.36
C ILE A 191 13.64 -0.28 -4.15
N GLU A 192 14.78 -0.16 -3.47
CA GLU A 192 15.63 -1.30 -3.14
C GLU A 192 14.97 -2.25 -2.11
N SER A 193 13.93 -1.83 -1.37
CA SER A 193 13.22 -2.71 -0.43
C SER A 193 12.19 -3.63 -1.07
N LEU A 194 11.93 -3.54 -2.38
CA LEU A 194 10.94 -4.39 -3.07
C LEU A 194 11.21 -5.91 -2.95
N PRO A 195 12.47 -6.41 -2.93
CA PRO A 195 12.78 -7.80 -2.64
C PRO A 195 12.56 -8.21 -1.17
N GLY A 196 12.20 -7.28 -0.28
CA GLY A 196 12.03 -7.49 1.17
C GLY A 196 11.04 -8.59 1.57
N ASN A 197 10.14 -8.99 0.67
CA ASN A 197 9.29 -10.18 0.87
C ASN A 197 10.07 -11.51 0.88
N PHE A 198 11.32 -11.51 0.42
CA PHE A 198 12.18 -12.69 0.33
C PHE A 198 13.50 -12.50 1.08
N ILE A 199 14.11 -11.32 0.97
CA ILE A 199 15.40 -11.03 1.60
C ILE A 199 15.52 -9.56 2.01
N TYR A 200 16.01 -9.35 3.24
CA TYR A 200 16.36 -8.03 3.73
C TYR A 200 17.84 -7.72 3.46
N ASP A 201 18.11 -6.55 2.86
CA ASP A 201 19.46 -6.04 2.60
C ASP A 201 19.72 -4.78 3.42
N GLU A 202 20.55 -4.88 4.45
CA GLU A 202 20.86 -3.76 5.35
C GLU A 202 21.59 -2.59 4.68
N GLU A 203 22.28 -2.83 3.56
CA GLU A 203 23.04 -1.78 2.85
C GLU A 203 22.08 -0.78 2.21
N TYR A 204 21.06 -1.30 1.50
CA TYR A 204 20.17 -0.51 0.66
C TYR A 204 18.73 -0.40 1.17
N ASN A 205 18.17 -1.41 1.85
CA ASN A 205 16.77 -1.37 2.27
C ASN A 205 16.54 -0.28 3.33
N ARG A 206 15.52 0.54 3.12
CA ARG A 206 15.10 1.57 4.05
C ARG A 206 13.58 1.59 4.18
N ALA A 207 13.12 1.58 5.42
CA ALA A 207 11.79 2.04 5.75
C ALA A 207 11.72 3.57 5.56
N VAL A 208 10.64 4.05 4.97
CA VAL A 208 10.33 5.47 4.75
C VAL A 208 9.20 5.86 5.68
N SER A 209 9.44 6.92 6.45
CA SER A 209 8.51 7.40 7.47
C SER A 209 8.30 8.90 7.36
N VAL A 210 7.07 9.34 7.61
CA VAL A 210 6.80 10.77 7.81
C VAL A 210 7.29 11.16 9.20
N HIS A 211 7.98 12.29 9.31
CA HIS A 211 8.55 12.77 10.56
C HIS A 211 7.45 13.38 11.45
N ALA A 212 7.40 13.04 12.74
CA ALA A 212 6.38 13.56 13.66
C ALA A 212 6.43 15.10 13.77
N GLY A 213 7.62 15.68 13.72
CA GLY A 213 7.80 17.14 13.61
C GLY A 213 7.20 17.73 12.33
N GLY A 214 7.23 17.00 11.20
CA GLY A 214 6.60 17.41 9.95
C GLY A 214 5.08 17.33 10.00
N ILE A 215 4.53 16.28 10.64
CA ILE A 215 3.09 16.18 10.93
C ILE A 215 2.64 17.41 11.74
N TYR A 216 3.34 17.70 12.85
CA TYR A 216 3.03 18.85 13.69
C TYR A 216 3.14 20.19 12.92
N ALA A 217 4.17 20.34 12.09
CA ALA A 217 4.36 21.53 11.26
C ALA A 217 3.21 21.72 10.25
N ALA A 218 2.76 20.67 9.59
CA ALA A 218 1.62 20.74 8.68
C ALA A 218 0.32 21.11 9.43
N LEU A 219 0.07 20.50 10.60
CA LEU A 219 -1.06 20.87 11.46
C LEU A 219 -1.04 22.35 11.85
N LYS A 220 0.14 22.91 12.11
CA LYS A 220 0.32 24.32 12.50
C LYS A 220 0.16 25.29 11.34
N TYR A 221 0.93 25.09 10.28
CA TYR A 221 1.16 26.08 9.24
C TYR A 221 0.24 25.92 8.03
N ILE A 222 -0.26 24.71 7.77
CA ILE A 222 -1.10 24.42 6.60
C ILE A 222 -2.57 24.25 7.01
N TYR A 223 -2.83 23.39 8.00
CA TYR A 223 -4.19 23.01 8.37
C TYR A 223 -4.77 23.86 9.50
N HIS A 224 -3.93 24.63 10.19
CA HIS A 224 -4.32 25.45 11.35
C HIS A 224 -5.15 24.70 12.40
N ALA A 225 -4.80 23.43 12.62
CA ALA A 225 -5.56 22.48 13.43
C ALA A 225 -5.22 22.59 14.93
N LYS A 226 -5.46 23.76 15.52
CA LYS A 226 -5.07 24.11 16.90
C LYS A 226 -5.47 23.05 17.94
N ARG A 227 -6.72 22.57 17.89
CA ARG A 227 -7.21 21.55 18.83
C ARG A 227 -6.35 20.29 18.85
N LEU A 228 -5.93 19.81 17.67
CA LEU A 228 -5.11 18.60 17.56
C LEU A 228 -3.68 18.85 18.03
N MET A 229 -3.13 20.04 17.78
CA MET A 229 -1.80 20.40 18.27
C MET A 229 -1.75 20.41 19.81
N GLU A 230 -2.75 21.01 20.45
CA GLU A 230 -2.86 21.05 21.92
C GLU A 230 -3.11 19.65 22.51
N GLU A 231 -3.85 18.79 21.81
CA GLU A 231 -4.08 17.40 22.24
C GLU A 231 -2.80 16.55 22.16
N LEU A 232 -2.04 16.68 21.06
CA LEU A 232 -0.84 15.89 20.81
C LEU A 232 0.40 16.38 21.57
N ALA A 233 0.49 17.69 21.84
CA ALA A 233 1.62 18.33 22.47
C ALA A 233 1.19 19.49 23.38
N PRO A 234 0.47 19.20 24.49
CA PRO A 234 -0.17 20.22 25.34
C PRO A 234 0.80 21.23 26.01
N ASN A 235 2.10 20.94 26.01
CA ASN A 235 3.12 21.72 26.71
C ASN A 235 4.19 22.29 25.75
N ARG A 236 3.85 22.50 24.47
CA ARG A 236 4.79 22.92 23.42
C ARG A 236 4.46 24.28 22.83
#